data_AF-A0A2D7GAM8-F1
#
_entry.id   AF-A0A2D7GAM8-F1
#
_cell.length_a   1.000
_cell.length_b   1.000
_cell.length_c   1.000
_cell.angle_alpha   90.00
_cell.angle_beta   90.00
_cell.angle_gamma   90.00
#
_symmetry.space_group_name_H-M   'P 1'
#
loop_
_entity.id
_entity.type
_entity.pdbx_description
1 polymer ?
#
loop_
_entity_poly.entity_id
_entity_poly.type
_entity_poly.pdbx_seq_one_letter_code
_entity_poly.pdbx_strand_id
1 'polypeptide(L)'
;MSLKSRKSVDSAGPDIHEETSVSWQRNDDKTYTKVTKVTHRDRKTGIVKPMKRLEPIVEGPYEVVASAEESDTQFEYLGLNNEKAYVYLKIKPTE
;
A
#
# COMPACT_ATOMS: atom_id res chain seq x y z
N MET A 1 -7.77 49.99 12.44
CA MET A 1 -8.88 49.46 11.61
C MET A 1 -8.49 48.08 11.11
N SER A 2 -9.32 47.08 11.38
CA SER A 2 -9.06 45.66 11.09
C SER A 2 -9.34 45.35 9.61
N LEU A 3 -8.29 45.02 8.85
CA LEU A 3 -8.42 44.43 7.52
C LEU A 3 -8.89 42.99 7.70
N LYS A 4 -10.20 42.77 7.55
CA LYS A 4 -10.79 41.44 7.49
C LYS A 4 -10.13 40.67 6.36
N SER A 5 -9.35 39.64 6.73
CA SER A 5 -8.86 38.60 5.85
C SER A 5 -10.02 38.12 4.97
N ARG A 6 -9.89 38.33 3.65
CA ARG A 6 -10.82 37.78 2.67
C ARG A 6 -10.70 36.26 2.80
N LYS A 7 -11.72 35.60 3.35
CA LYS A 7 -11.89 34.16 3.17
C LYS A 7 -11.96 33.93 1.66
N SER A 8 -10.88 33.48 1.05
CA SER A 8 -10.90 32.96 -0.30
C SER A 8 -11.93 31.85 -0.31
N VAL A 9 -13.01 32.04 -1.06
CA VAL A 9 -13.95 30.97 -1.36
C VAL A 9 -13.12 29.93 -2.12
N ASP A 10 -12.88 28.78 -1.50
CA ASP A 10 -12.21 27.64 -2.13
C ASP A 10 -13.13 27.16 -3.26
N SER A 11 -12.91 27.67 -4.47
CA SER A 11 -13.74 27.46 -5.65
C SER A 11 -13.44 26.14 -6.37
N ALA A 12 -12.93 25.14 -5.66
CA ALA A 12 -12.55 23.86 -6.26
C ALA A 12 -13.32 22.75 -5.56
N GLY A 13 -14.09 22.01 -6.36
CA GLY A 13 -14.79 20.79 -5.96
C GLY A 13 -13.85 19.70 -5.43
N PRO A 14 -14.35 18.48 -5.21
CA PRO A 14 -13.55 17.40 -4.63
C PRO A 14 -12.30 17.13 -5.48
N ASP A 15 -11.14 17.08 -4.83
CA ASP A 15 -9.83 16.90 -5.46
C ASP A 15 -9.42 15.42 -5.42
N ILE A 16 -10.14 14.62 -6.20
CA ILE A 16 -10.07 13.14 -6.15
C ILE A 16 -8.88 12.65 -6.95
N HIS A 17 -8.00 11.89 -6.28
CA HIS A 17 -6.85 11.25 -6.86
C HIS A 17 -6.93 9.74 -6.68
N GLU A 18 -6.42 8.99 -7.65
CA GLU A 18 -6.23 7.55 -7.52
C GLU A 18 -4.91 7.26 -6.82
N GLU A 19 -4.94 6.35 -5.85
CA GLU A 19 -3.78 5.86 -5.13
C GLU A 19 -3.77 4.33 -5.17
N THR A 20 -2.64 3.77 -5.59
CA THR A 20 -2.37 2.33 -5.52
C THR A 20 -1.59 2.03 -4.25
N SER A 21 -2.16 1.18 -3.41
CA SER A 21 -1.53 0.67 -2.20
C SER A 21 -1.13 -0.79 -2.39
N VAL A 22 0.10 -1.13 -2.02
CA VAL A 22 0.61 -2.50 -2.03
C VAL A 22 0.91 -2.87 -0.59
N SER A 23 0.38 -4.01 -0.15
CA SER A 23 0.56 -4.52 1.21
C SER A 23 0.91 -6.00 1.19
N TRP A 24 1.72 -6.43 2.15
CA TRP A 24 2.08 -7.82 2.34
C TRP A 24 1.32 -8.38 3.54
N GLN A 25 0.55 -9.43 3.33
CA GLN A 25 -0.22 -10.11 4.37
C GLN A 25 0.41 -11.47 4.66
N ARG A 26 0.70 -11.74 5.93
CA ARG A 26 1.13 -13.05 6.39
C ARG A 26 -0.10 -13.92 6.65
N ASN A 27 -0.12 -15.11 6.07
CA ASN A 27 -1.16 -16.12 6.23
C ASN A 27 -0.86 -17.04 7.43
N ASP A 28 -1.86 -17.81 7.86
CA ASP A 28 -1.75 -18.74 8.99
C ASP A 28 -0.74 -19.89 8.74
N ASP A 29 -0.57 -20.28 7.48
CA ASP A 29 0.40 -21.28 7.01
C ASP A 29 1.84 -20.72 6.92
N LYS A 30 2.04 -19.48 7.39
CA LYS A 30 3.30 -18.71 7.35
C LYS A 30 3.76 -18.30 5.94
N THR A 31 2.93 -18.46 4.92
CA THR A 31 3.17 -17.86 3.61
C THR A 31 2.78 -16.37 3.61
N TYR A 32 3.20 -15.67 2.57
CA TYR A 32 2.83 -14.28 2.34
C TYR A 32 1.96 -14.15 1.09
N THR A 33 1.05 -13.20 1.09
CA THR A 33 0.32 -12.76 -0.10
C THR A 33 0.54 -11.26 -0.30
N LYS A 34 0.67 -10.87 -1.56
CA LYS A 34 0.77 -9.47 -1.94
C LYS A 34 -0.60 -9.00 -2.34
N VAL A 35 -1.12 -8.01 -1.61
CA VAL A 35 -2.45 -7.45 -1.83
C VAL A 35 -2.29 -6.03 -2.36
N THR A 36 -2.72 -5.82 -3.59
CA THR A 36 -2.73 -4.51 -4.27
C THR A 36 -4.15 -3.98 -4.33
N LYS A 37 -4.36 -2.77 -3.79
CA LYS A 37 -5.66 -2.09 -3.75
C LYS A 37 -5.56 -0.71 -4.37
N VAL A 38 -6.51 -0.39 -5.25
CA VAL A 38 -6.68 0.96 -5.79
C VAL A 38 -7.77 1.68 -5.00
N THR A 39 -7.46 2.90 -4.56
CA THR A 39 -8.35 3.73 -3.75
C THR A 39 -8.43 5.14 -4.31
N HIS A 40 -9.52 5.84 -4.00
CA HIS A 40 -9.63 7.27 -4.26
C HIS A 40 -9.33 8.05 -2.99
N ARG A 41 -8.38 8.98 -3.05
CA ARG A 41 -8.11 9.93 -1.98
C ARG A 41 -8.50 11.32 -2.40
N ASP A 42 -9.35 11.96 -1.61
CA ASP A 42 -9.53 13.41 -1.67
C ASP A 42 -8.36 14.07 -0.95
N ARG A 43 -7.50 14.78 -1.68
CA ARG A 43 -6.29 15.41 -1.11
C ARG A 43 -6.60 16.61 -0.21
N LYS A 44 -7.77 17.22 -0.35
CA LYS A 44 -8.18 18.35 0.49
C LYS A 44 -8.67 17.87 1.86
N THR A 45 -9.50 16.83 1.88
CA THR A 45 -10.12 16.33 3.12
C THR A 45 -9.36 15.15 3.73
N GLY A 46 -8.47 14.52 2.97
CA GLY A 46 -7.75 13.31 3.36
C GLY A 46 -8.61 12.04 3.33
N ILE A 47 -9.89 12.14 2.94
CA ILE A 47 -10.79 10.99 2.92
C ILE A 47 -10.35 10.00 1.85
N VAL A 48 -10.13 8.75 2.27
CA VAL A 48 -9.86 7.61 1.38
C VAL A 48 -11.13 6.81 1.20
N LYS A 49 -11.56 6.60 -0.05
CA LYS A 49 -12.70 5.76 -0.41
C LYS A 49 -12.22 4.59 -1.27
N PRO A 50 -12.66 3.36 -0.97
CA PRO A 50 -12.42 2.24 -1.88
C PRO A 50 -13.13 2.50 -3.22
N MET A 51 -12.49 2.12 -4.32
CA MET A 51 -13.19 2.06 -5.60
C MET A 51 -14.24 0.95 -5.51
N LYS A 52 -15.53 1.32 -5.59
CA LYS A 52 -16.68 0.42 -5.34
C LYS A 52 -16.77 -0.83 -6.25
N ARG A 53 -15.87 -1.00 -7.22
CA ARG A 53 -15.92 -2.07 -8.23
C ARG A 53 -14.56 -2.66 -8.58
N LEU A 54 -13.48 -2.24 -7.91
CA LEU A 54 -12.16 -2.83 -8.15
C LEU A 54 -11.85 -3.77 -7.00
N GLU A 55 -11.86 -5.07 -7.29
CA GLU A 55 -11.43 -6.07 -6.32
C GLU A 55 -9.91 -5.93 -6.10
N PRO A 56 -9.41 -6.15 -4.87
CA PRO A 56 -7.99 -6.23 -4.61
C PRO A 56 -7.34 -7.32 -5.45
N ILE A 57 -6.21 -7.01 -6.09
CA ILE A 57 -5.39 -8.04 -6.75
C ILE A 57 -4.58 -8.74 -5.65
N VAL A 58 -4.70 -10.06 -5.58
CA VAL A 58 -3.98 -10.90 -4.61
C VAL A 58 -3.02 -11.82 -5.38
N GLU A 59 -1.71 -11.66 -5.13
CA GLU A 59 -0.65 -12.51 -5.70
C GLU A 59 -0.07 -13.41 -4.59
N GLY A 60 0.32 -14.64 -4.94
CA GLY A 60 0.91 -15.62 -4.02
C GLY A 60 0.22 -17.00 -4.10
N PRO A 61 0.48 -17.90 -3.14
CA PRO A 61 1.27 -17.69 -1.92
C PRO A 61 2.78 -17.62 -2.18
N TYR A 62 3.47 -16.83 -1.36
CA TYR A 62 4.93 -16.71 -1.35
C TYR A 62 5.52 -17.36 -0.09
N GLU A 63 6.66 -18.03 -0.24
CA GLU A 63 7.46 -18.54 0.87
C GLU A 63 8.66 -17.65 1.17
N VAL A 64 9.08 -17.62 2.44
CA VAL A 64 10.26 -16.87 2.86
C VAL A 64 11.51 -17.67 2.53
N VAL A 65 12.45 -17.04 1.82
CA VAL A 65 13.75 -17.63 1.47
C VAL A 65 14.88 -16.91 2.19
N ALA A 66 16.05 -17.55 2.26
CA ALA A 66 17.18 -17.06 3.04
C ALA A 66 17.99 -15.97 2.32
N SER A 67 17.94 -15.91 0.99
CA SER A 67 18.78 -15.03 0.17
C SER A 67 18.00 -14.27 -0.89
N ALA A 68 18.55 -13.14 -1.31
CA ALA A 68 18.01 -12.35 -2.41
C ALA A 68 18.09 -13.08 -3.76
N GLU A 69 19.13 -13.90 -3.95
CA GLU A 69 19.40 -14.62 -5.21
C GLU A 69 18.33 -15.67 -5.52
N GLU A 70 17.72 -16.24 -4.49
CA GLU A 70 16.66 -17.25 -4.61
C GLU A 70 15.25 -16.64 -4.65
N SER A 71 15.15 -15.32 -4.50
CA SER A 71 13.88 -14.62 -4.33
C SER A 71 13.34 -14.08 -5.65
N ASP A 72 12.03 -14.19 -5.83
CA ASP A 72 11.31 -13.54 -6.94
C ASP A 72 10.97 -12.08 -6.59
N THR A 73 10.84 -11.79 -5.30
CA THR A 73 10.46 -10.48 -4.79
C THR A 73 10.90 -10.27 -3.35
N GLN A 74 10.87 -9.02 -2.90
CA GLN A 74 11.25 -8.66 -1.54
C GLN A 74 10.47 -7.43 -1.05
N PHE A 75 10.38 -7.27 0.26
CA PHE A 75 9.94 -6.02 0.86
C PHE A 75 10.85 -5.58 2.00
N GLU A 76 10.98 -4.26 2.14
CA GLU A 76 11.73 -3.64 3.21
C GLU A 76 10.85 -3.50 4.47
N TYR A 77 11.45 -3.73 5.63
CA TYR A 77 10.85 -3.39 6.91
C TYR A 77 11.87 -2.72 7.81
N LEU A 78 11.37 -1.90 8.74
CA LEU A 78 12.20 -1.28 9.75
C LEU A 78 12.29 -2.21 10.96
N GLY A 79 13.50 -2.68 11.26
CA GLY A 79 13.79 -3.48 12.44
C GLY A 79 13.69 -2.66 13.73
N LEU A 80 13.77 -3.35 14.88
CA LEU A 80 13.64 -2.73 16.21
C LEU A 80 14.69 -1.64 16.48
N ASN A 81 15.84 -1.70 15.81
CA ASN A 81 16.95 -0.77 15.97
C ASN A 81 16.95 0.36 14.91
N ASN A 82 15.83 0.59 14.22
CA ASN A 82 15.76 1.46 13.02
C ASN A 82 16.67 1.02 11.87
N GLU A 83 17.15 -0.22 11.89
CA GLU A 83 17.90 -0.80 10.79
C GLU A 83 16.93 -1.24 9.69
N LYS A 84 17.27 -0.92 8.45
CA LYS A 84 16.53 -1.38 7.27
C LYS A 84 16.87 -2.84 7.03
N ALA A 85 15.85 -3.69 7.04
CA ALA A 85 15.97 -5.12 6.78
C ALA A 85 15.03 -5.53 5.65
N TYR A 86 15.32 -6.66 5.02
CA TYR A 86 14.54 -7.19 3.89
C TYR A 86 13.97 -8.55 4.24
N VAL A 87 12.75 -8.81 3.76
CA VAL A 87 12.20 -10.16 3.67
C VAL A 87 12.25 -10.57 2.21
N TYR A 88 12.90 -11.69 1.94
CA TYR A 88 13.02 -12.28 0.61
C TYR A 88 11.92 -13.33 0.42
N LEU A 89 11.24 -13.26 -0.72
CA LEU A 89 10.05 -14.05 -1.00
C LEU A 89 10.16 -14.74 -2.35
N LYS A 90 9.76 -16.01 -2.39
CA LYS A 90 9.69 -16.82 -3.60
C LYS A 90 8.27 -17.31 -3.82
N ILE A 91 7.77 -17.28 -5.05
CA ILE A 91 6.42 -17.74 -5.35
C ILE A 91 6.38 -19.27 -5.18
N LYS A 92 5.40 -19.77 -4.43
CA LYS A 92 5.18 -21.21 -4.41
C LYS A 92 4.60 -21.62 -5.76
N PRO A 93 5.17 -22.64 -6.43
CA PRO A 93 4.52 -23.22 -7.59
C PRO A 93 3.18 -23.82 -7.14
N THR A 94 2.09 -23.35 -7.73
CA THR A 94 0.78 -23.97 -7.60
C THR A 94 0.82 -25.27 -8.42
N GLU A 95 0.67 -26.42 -7.75
CA GLU A 95 0.48 -27.73 -8.43
C GLU A 95 -0.82 -27.77 -9.23
#